data_AF-A0A8T9CIT7-F1
#
_entry.id   AF-A0A8T9CIT7-F1
#
_cell.length_a   1.000
_cell.length_b   1.000
_cell.length_c   1.000
_cell.angle_alpha   90.00
_cell.angle_beta   90.00
_cell.angle_gamma   90.00
#
_symmetry.space_group_name_H-M   'P 1'
#
loop_
_entity.id
_entity.type
_entity.pdbx_description
1 polymer ?
#
loop_
_entity_poly.entity_id
_entity_poly.type
_entity_poly.pdbx_seq_one_letter_code
_entity_poly.pdbx_strand_id
1 'polypeptide(L)' 'SREIADHMGVYLGDGQFIESPRTGETIRVSRLAEPFWQDHFLGARRILTEETIL' A
#
# COMPACT_ATOMS: atom_id res chain seq x y z
N SER A 1 -9.66 10.80 13.76
CA SER A 1 -10.10 10.71 12.37
C SER A 1 -9.34 9.57 11.67
N ARG A 2 -9.78 8.33 11.86
CA ARG A 2 -9.18 7.13 11.22
C ARG A 2 -9.66 6.91 9.78
N GLU A 3 -10.36 7.89 9.20
CA GLU A 3 -11.05 7.78 7.90
C GLU A 3 -10.26 8.40 6.74
N ILE A 4 -9.11 9.02 7.00
CA ILE A 4 -8.27 9.62 5.97
C ILE A 4 -7.02 8.76 5.82
N ALA A 5 -6.81 8.25 4.61
CA ALA A 5 -5.57 7.56 4.26
C ALA A 5 -4.42 8.57 4.20
N ASP A 6 -3.34 8.30 4.95
CA ASP A 6 -2.11 9.09 4.97
C ASP A 6 -0.92 8.35 4.32
N HIS A 7 -1.09 7.08 3.98
CA HIS A 7 -0.08 6.23 3.37
C HIS A 7 -0.66 5.36 2.24
N MET A 8 0.14 5.06 1.22
CA MET A 8 -0.20 4.16 0.13
C MET A 8 1.02 3.38 -0.33
N GLY A 9 0.77 2.19 -0.88
CA GLY A 9 1.79 1.41 -1.57
C GLY A 9 1.20 0.61 -2.73
N VAL A 10 2.07 -0.02 -3.52
CA VAL A 10 1.67 -0.79 -4.70
C VAL A 10 1.75 -2.27 -4.38
N TYR A 11 0.61 -2.96 -4.47
CA TYR A 11 0.51 -4.38 -4.22
C TYR A 11 1.26 -5.19 -5.28
N LEU A 12 2.12 -6.10 -4.84
CA LEU A 12 2.99 -6.91 -5.70
C LEU A 12 2.48 -8.35 -5.89
N GLY A 13 1.59 -8.82 -5.01
CA GLY A 13 1.20 -10.23 -4.91
C GLY A 13 1.68 -10.85 -3.61
N ASP A 14 1.19 -12.04 -3.28
CA ASP A 14 1.61 -12.84 -2.12
C ASP A 14 1.59 -12.09 -0.77
N GLY A 15 0.64 -11.16 -0.60
CA GLY A 15 0.53 -10.34 0.60
C GLY A 15 1.62 -9.26 0.72
N GLN A 16 2.44 -9.05 -0.31
CA GLN A 16 3.52 -8.07 -0.35
C GLN A 16 3.13 -6.80 -1.10
N PHE A 17 3.69 -5.68 -0.68
CA PHE A 17 3.56 -4.40 -1.37
C PHE A 17 4.83 -3.57 -1.23
N ILE A 18 5.11 -2.73 -2.23
CA ILE A 18 6.23 -1.76 -2.19
C ILE A 18 5.74 -0.43 -1.65
N GLU A 19 6.54 0.19 -0.78
CA GLU A 19 6.19 1.44 -0.11
C GLU A 19 7.39 2.37 0.09
N SER A 20 7.05 3.66 0.26
CA SER A 20 7.96 4.71 0.73
C SER A 20 7.57 5.08 2.16
N PRO A 21 8.13 4.43 3.20
CA PRO A 21 7.54 4.36 4.54
C PRO A 21 7.33 5.73 5.20
N ARG A 22 8.42 6.49 5.34
CA ARG A 22 8.43 7.87 5.83
C ARG A 22 9.71 8.57 5.37
N THR A 23 9.72 9.89 5.46
CA THR A 23 10.88 10.72 5.12
C THR A 23 12.16 10.21 5.79
N GLY A 24 13.22 10.04 5.00
CA GLY A 24 14.53 9.59 5.48
C GLY A 24 14.73 8.08 5.55
N GLU A 25 13.69 7.28 5.26
CA GLU A 25 13.81 5.83 5.18
C GLU A 25 13.91 5.34 3.72
N THR A 26 14.53 4.16 3.55
CA THR A 26 14.67 3.52 2.25
C THR A 26 13.36 2.84 1.84
N ILE A 27 13.03 2.95 0.56
CA ILE A 27 11.96 2.19 -0.10
C ILE A 27 12.13 0.71 0.19
N ARG A 28 11.05 0.02 0.56
CA ARG A 28 11.08 -1.40 0.94
C ARG A 28 9.87 -2.16 0.44
N VAL A 29 9.97 -3.48 0.49
CA VAL A 29 8.83 -4.39 0.34
C VAL A 29 8.38 -4.84 1.73
N SER A 30 7.14 -4.53 2.07
CA SER A 30 6.51 -4.87 3.35
C SER A 30 5.43 -5.93 3.15
N ARG A 31 5.04 -6.61 4.24
CA ARG A 31 3.95 -7.60 4.21
C ARG A 31 2.70 -7.06 4.87
N LEU A 32 1.56 -7.22 4.21
CA LEU A 32 0.25 -6.86 4.76
C LEU A 32 -0.06 -7.60 6.07
N ALA A 33 0.52 -8.78 6.28
CA ALA A 33 0.34 -9.58 7.48
C ALA A 33 1.05 -9.02 8.73
N GLU A 34 1.91 -8.00 8.59
CA GLU A 34 2.55 -7.37 9.75
C GLU A 34 1.50 -6.63 10.59
N PRO A 35 1.60 -6.64 11.94
CA PRO A 35 0.55 -6.10 12.82
C PRO A 35 0.17 -4.65 12.52
N PHE A 36 1.15 -3.81 12.20
CA PHE A 36 0.91 -2.42 11.82
C PHE A 36 -0.03 -2.33 10.62
N TRP A 37 0.22 -3.10 9.55
CA TRP A 37 -0.61 -3.06 8.35
C TRP A 37 -1.97 -3.72 8.54
N GLN A 38 -2.07 -4.74 9.40
CA GLN A 38 -3.37 -5.31 9.79
C GLN A 38 -4.27 -4.27 10.48
N ASP A 39 -3.71 -3.42 11.33
CA ASP A 39 -4.47 -2.41 12.07
C ASP A 39 -4.78 -1.12 11.25
N HIS A 40 -3.99 -0.85 10.21
CA HIS A 40 -4.04 0.41 9.44
C HIS A 40 -4.56 0.23 8.00
N PHE A 41 -4.90 -0.99 7.58
CA PHE A 41 -5.43 -1.23 6.24
C PHE A 41 -6.84 -0.62 6.08
N LEU A 42 -6.97 0.39 5.22
CA LEU A 42 -8.25 1.04 4.92
C LEU A 42 -8.95 0.48 3.68
N GLY A 43 -8.21 -0.15 2.77
CA GLY A 43 -8.74 -0.68 1.53
C GLY A 43 -7.72 -0.71 0.40
N ALA A 44 -8.15 -1.17 -0.78
CA ALA A 44 -7.32 -1.20 -1.98
C ALA A 44 -8.15 -0.79 -3.20
N ARG A 45 -7.50 -0.18 -4.19
CA ARG A 45 -8.11 0.21 -5.47
C ARG A 45 -7.21 -0.18 -6.63
N ARG A 46 -7.82 -0.67 -7.71
CA ARG A 46 -7.14 -0.91 -9.00
C ARG A 46 -7.27 0.33 -9.87
N ILE A 47 -6.13 0.87 -10.31
CA ILE A 47 -6.08 2.03 -11.23
C ILE A 47 -5.88 1.57 -12.68
N LEU A 48 -5.20 0.44 -12.88
CA LEU A 48 -5.04 -0.15 -14.21
C LEU A 48 -6.34 -0.84 -14.64
N THR A 49 -7.08 -0.18 -15.53
CA THR A 49 -8.28 -0.67 -16.21
C THR A 49 -8.08 -0.65 -17.71
N GLU A 50 -8.96 -1.27 -18.50
CA GLU A 50 -8.87 -1.21 -19.97
C GLU A 50 -8.85 0.23 -20.52
N GLU A 51 -9.49 1.18 -19.83
CA GLU A 51 -9.49 2.59 -20.19
C GLU A 51 -8.17 3.31 -19.85
N THR A 52 -7.39 2.77 -18.91
CA THR A 52 -6.14 3.38 -18.40
C THR A 52 -4.88 2.70 -18.93
N ILE A 53 -5.03 1.54 -19.58
CA ILE A 53 -3.95 0.87 -20.31
C ILE A 53 -3.96 1.47 -21.72
N LEU A 54 -2.88 2.15 -22.08
CA LEU A 54 -2.66 2.70 -23.44
C LEU A 54 -2.66 1.61 -24.51
#